data_AF-A0AB37SJH2-F1
#
_entry.id   AF-A0AB37SJH2-F1
#
_cell.length_a   1.000
_cell.length_b   1.000
_cell.length_c   1.000
_cell.angle_alpha   90.00
_cell.angle_beta   90.00
_cell.angle_gamma   90.00
#
_symmetry.space_group_name_H-M   'P 1'
#
loop_
_entity.id
_entity.type
_entity.pdbx_description
1 polymer ?
#
loop_
_entity_poly.entity_id
_entity_poly.type
_entity_poly.pdbx_seq_one_letter_code
_entity_poly.pdbx_strand_id
1 'polypeptide(L)' 'MLPGKCRDVTRLLSDALDRSLTLHERMQVHVHLPTCGGCRVYRGQIALLRTAAHAAAGRGTGDEAGGDRDESSGDGQG' A
#
# COMPACT_ATOMS: atom_id res chain seq x y z
N MET A 1 -17.72 -13.24 17.10
CA MET A 1 -17.67 -11.82 16.68
C MET A 1 -16.84 -11.07 17.71
N LEU A 2 -15.56 -10.83 17.42
CA LEU A 2 -14.64 -10.16 18.35
C LEU A 2 -14.41 -8.72 17.87
N PRO A 3 -14.45 -7.72 18.78
CA PRO A 3 -14.41 -6.30 18.47
C PRO A 3 -12.99 -5.90 18.04
N GLY A 4 -12.80 -5.88 16.73
CA GLY A 4 -11.68 -5.27 16.05
C GLY A 4 -12.14 -5.20 14.62
N LYS A 5 -12.62 -4.03 14.19
CA LYS A 5 -13.36 -3.91 12.94
C LYS A 5 -12.43 -4.41 11.85
N CYS A 6 -12.76 -5.53 11.21
CA CYS A 6 -11.99 -6.06 10.08
C CYS A 6 -11.71 -4.95 9.06
N ARG A 7 -12.64 -3.98 8.96
CA ARG A 7 -12.54 -2.74 8.19
C ARG A 7 -11.32 -1.86 8.53
N ASP A 8 -10.98 -1.69 9.81
CA ASP A 8 -9.79 -0.93 10.23
C ASP A 8 -8.51 -1.70 9.84
N VAL A 9 -8.49 -3.01 10.04
CA VAL A 9 -7.35 -3.87 9.67
C VAL A 9 -7.17 -3.95 8.16
N THR A 10 -8.25 -4.06 7.38
CA THR A 10 -8.19 -3.98 5.92
C THR A 10 -7.72 -2.62 5.45
N ARG A 11 -8.10 -1.53 6.15
CA ARG A 11 -7.64 -0.18 5.84
C ARG A 11 -6.15 -0.02 6.13
N LEU A 12 -5.67 -0.55 7.25
CA LEU A 12 -4.24 -0.62 7.56
C LEU A 12 -3.48 -1.50 6.56
N LEU A 13 -4.05 -2.62 6.13
CA LEU A 13 -3.46 -3.46 5.07
C LEU A 13 -3.36 -2.72 3.74
N SER A 14 -4.35 -1.90 3.38
CA SER A 14 -4.28 -1.02 2.22
C SER A 14 -3.27 0.11 2.40
N ASP A 15 -3.29 0.78 3.56
CA ASP A 15 -2.32 1.83 3.90
C ASP A 15 -0.90 1.26 3.90
N ALA A 16 -0.68 0.01 4.30
CA ALA A 16 0.63 -0.68 4.24
C ALA A 16 1.19 -0.83 2.83
N LEU A 17 0.31 -0.79 1.83
CA LEU A 17 0.70 -0.91 0.44
C LEU A 17 1.09 0.46 -0.12
N ASP A 18 0.42 1.52 0.32
CA ASP A 18 0.67 2.87 -0.15
C ASP A 18 1.81 3.54 0.64
N ARG A 19 1.81 3.37 1.97
CA ARG A 19 2.77 3.90 2.93
C ARG A 19 3.32 2.81 3.87
N SER A 20 4.51 3.04 4.44
CA SER A 20 5.01 2.18 5.52
C SER A 20 4.15 2.36 6.78
N LEU A 21 3.50 1.28 7.22
CA LEU A 21 2.79 1.23 8.50
C LEU A 21 3.72 1.60 9.66
N THR A 22 3.19 2.37 10.62
CA THR A 22 3.84 2.59 11.91
C THR A 22 3.88 1.30 12.73
N LEU A 23 4.82 1.19 13.68
CA LEU A 23 4.97 0.00 14.53
C LEU A 23 3.67 -0.40 15.25
N HIS A 24 2.89 0.59 15.68
CA HIS A 24 1.62 0.37 16.39
C HIS A 24 0.55 -0.26 15.49
N GLU A 25 0.41 0.23 14.26
CA GLU A 25 -0.53 -0.32 13.28
C GLU A 25 -0.14 -1.76 12.88
N ARG A 26 1.16 -2.03 12.74
CA ARG A 26 1.69 -3.38 12.49
C ARG A 26 1.31 -4.35 13.60
N MET A 27 1.44 -3.96 14.87
CA MET A 27 1.04 -4.78 16.01
C MET A 27 -0.46 -5.09 15.98
N GLN A 28 -1.30 -4.08 15.68
CA GLN A 28 -2.75 -4.27 15.61
C GLN A 28 -3.16 -5.30 14.54
N VAL A 29 -2.56 -5.21 13.34
CA VAL A 29 -2.78 -6.19 12.27
C VAL A 29 -2.32 -7.59 12.70
N HIS A 30 -1.15 -7.68 13.37
CA HIS A 30 -0.54 -8.95 13.75
C HIS A 30 -1.35 -9.72 14.81
N VAL A 31 -1.97 -9.01 15.75
CA VAL A 31 -2.85 -9.59 16.78
C VAL A 31 -4.21 -9.98 16.21
N HIS A 32 -4.70 -9.31 15.17
CA HIS A 32 -6.01 -9.59 14.56
C HIS A 32 -5.99 -10.69 13.48
N LEU A 33 -4.91 -10.80 12.70
CA LEU A 33 -4.72 -11.82 11.66
C LEU A 33 -4.90 -13.29 12.11
N PRO A 34 -4.46 -13.73 13.31
CA PRO A 34 -4.76 -15.08 13.81
C PRO A 34 -6.24 -15.28 14.11
N THR A 35 -6.92 -14.23 14.52
CA THR A 35 -8.32 -14.27 14.99
C THR A 35 -9.33 -14.11 13.85
N CYS A 36 -8.90 -13.57 12.69
CA CYS A 36 -9.75 -13.33 11.53
C CYS A 36 -9.18 -13.97 10.25
N GLY A 37 -9.80 -15.07 9.83
CA GLY A 37 -9.48 -15.74 8.55
C GLY A 37 -9.71 -14.84 7.33
N GLY A 38 -10.71 -13.96 7.37
CA GLY A 38 -11.00 -13.03 6.27
C GLY A 38 -9.84 -12.06 5.99
N CYS A 39 -9.29 -11.44 7.04
CA CYS A 39 -8.12 -10.56 6.90
C CYS A 39 -6.86 -11.32 6.44
N ARG A 40 -6.72 -12.60 6.81
CA ARG A 40 -5.63 -13.48 6.37
C ARG A 40 -5.71 -13.85 4.88
N VAL A 41 -6.91 -13.97 4.33
CA VAL A 41 -7.11 -14.20 2.90
C VAL A 41 -6.93 -12.89 2.14
N TYR A 42 -7.48 -11.79 2.64
CA TYR A 42 -7.39 -10.47 2.02
C TYR A 42 -5.95 -9.99 1.80
N ARG A 43 -5.07 -10.13 2.81
CA ARG A 43 -3.64 -9.80 2.66
C ARG A 43 -2.96 -10.54 1.51
N GLY A 44 -3.38 -11.77 1.22
CA GLY A 44 -2.84 -12.59 0.13
C GLY A 44 -3.37 -12.12 -1.22
N GLN A 45 -4.68 -11.84 -1.30
CA GLN A 45 -5.31 -11.34 -2.53
C GLN A 45 -4.72 -10.00 -2.96
N ILE A 46 -4.55 -9.06 -2.02
CA ILE A 46 -4.04 -7.73 -2.36
C ILE A 46 -2.55 -7.74 -2.75
N ALA A 47 -1.75 -8.62 -2.15
CA ALA A 47 -0.36 -8.84 -2.55
C ALA A 47 -0.24 -9.44 -3.95
N LEU A 48 -1.14 -10.38 -4.29
CA LEU A 48 -1.22 -10.97 -5.63
C LEU A 48 -1.61 -9.91 -6.66
N LEU A 49 -2.66 -9.12 -6.37
CA LEU A 49 -3.08 -8.02 -7.23
C LEU A 49 -1.96 -7.01 -7.47
N ARG A 50 -1.19 -6.65 -6.43
CA ARG A 50 -0.04 -5.77 -6.56
C ARG A 50 1.07 -6.37 -7.41
N THR A 51 1.38 -7.65 -7.21
CA THR A 51 2.41 -8.34 -7.98
C THR A 51 2.01 -8.42 -9.45
N ALA A 52 0.74 -8.72 -9.73
CA ALA A 52 0.18 -8.72 -11.07
C ALA A 52 0.18 -7.31 -11.69
N ALA A 53 -0.19 -6.28 -10.93
CA ALA A 53 -0.16 -4.89 -11.38
C ALA A 53 1.26 -4.41 -11.70
N HIS A 54 2.26 -4.71 -10.86
CA HIS A 54 3.66 -4.44 -11.16
C HIS A 54 4.16 -5.24 -12.37
N ALA A 55 3.78 -6.51 -12.49
CA ALA A 55 4.15 -7.34 -13.63
C ALA A 55 3.49 -6.87 -14.93
N ALA A 56 2.27 -6.32 -14.87
CA ALA A 56 1.55 -5.73 -15.99
C ALA A 56 2.13 -4.36 -16.37
N ALA A 57 2.45 -3.51 -15.37
CA ALA A 57 3.17 -2.26 -15.57
C ALA A 57 4.55 -2.48 -16.23
N GLY A 58 5.16 -3.64 -16.01
CA GLY A 58 6.38 -4.05 -16.70
C GLY A 58 6.19 -4.73 -18.07
N ARG A 59 4.96 -4.98 -18.54
CA ARG A 59 4.69 -5.76 -19.78
C ARG A 59 3.79 -5.07 -20.83
N GLY A 60 3.40 -3.81 -20.63
CA GLY A 60 2.80 -2.93 -21.65
C GLY A 60 2.37 -1.63 -20.97
N THR A 61 2.82 -0.44 -21.34
CA THR A 61 3.06 0.11 -22.68
C THR A 61 4.14 1.19 -22.52
N GLY A 62 5.06 1.34 -23.48
CA GLY A 62 5.72 2.64 -23.60
C GLY A 62 4.66 3.65 -24.03
N ASP A 63 4.23 4.52 -23.12
CA ASP A 63 3.64 5.87 -23.30
C ASP A 63 3.03 6.31 -21.94
N GLU A 64 3.63 7.33 -21.29
CA GLU A 64 3.09 8.21 -20.21
C GLU A 64 2.56 7.53 -18.89
N ALA A 65 2.90 7.88 -17.65
CA ALA A 65 3.46 9.06 -16.99
C ALA A 65 3.96 8.64 -15.58
N GLY A 66 4.94 9.27 -14.93
CA GLY A 66 5.60 10.51 -15.26
C GLY A 66 6.97 10.60 -14.58
N GLY A 67 7.94 11.11 -15.33
CA GLY A 67 9.01 11.91 -14.76
C GLY A 67 8.64 13.37 -14.98
N ASP A 68 8.74 14.16 -13.92
CA ASP A 68 8.78 15.63 -13.94
C ASP A 68 9.23 16.10 -12.54
N ARG A 69 10.55 16.17 -12.31
CA ARG A 69 11.36 17.41 -12.19
C ARG A 69 10.93 18.22 -10.95
N ASP A 70 11.66 18.14 -9.85
CA ASP A 70 12.80 19.05 -9.55
C ASP A 70 12.82 20.32 -10.42
N GLU A 71 11.86 21.21 -10.17
CA GLU A 71 11.94 22.61 -10.57
C GLU A 71 11.67 23.49 -9.34
N SER A 72 12.74 24.04 -8.77
CA SER A 72 12.68 25.32 -8.08
C SER A 72 13.87 26.14 -8.55
N SER A 73 13.63 26.84 -9.66
CA SER A 73 14.38 28.01 -10.08
C SER A 73 14.36 29.03 -8.94
N GLY A 74 15.56 29.55 -8.65
CA GLY A 74 15.81 30.68 -7.78
C GLY A 74 16.93 31.50 -8.39
N ASP A 75 16.74 31.96 -9.62
CA ASP A 75 17.54 33.00 -10.24
C ASP A 75 17.44 34.29 -9.39
N GLY A 76 18.56 34.71 -8.82
CA GLY A 76 18.72 36.01 -8.16
C GLY A 76 19.91 36.74 -8.78
N GLN A 77 19.63 37.60 -9.76
CA GLN A 77 20.60 38.54 -10.32
C GLN A 77 21.11 39.53 -9.25
N GLY A 78 22.41 39.83 -9.30
CA GLY A 78 23.07 40.88 -8.53
C GLY A 78 24.49 41.11 -9.02
#